data_AF-A0AAN8PVJ2-F1
#
_entry.id   AF-A0AAN8PVJ2-F1
#
_cell.length_a   1.000
_cell.length_b   1.000
_cell.length_c   1.000
_cell.angle_alpha   90.00
_cell.angle_beta   90.00
_cell.angle_gamma   90.00
#
_symmetry.space_group_name_H-M   'P 1'
#
loop_
_entity.id
_entity.type
_entity.pdbx_description
1 polymer ?
#
loop_
_entity_poly.entity_id
_entity_poly.type
_entity_poly.pdbx_seq_one_letter_code
_entity_poly.pdbx_strand_id
1 'polypeptide(L)'
;MLATSVPNKHLKTFNYLPVEISSDDKDSFVAIAYEDRWYLGQITHVIDKSSVTVSFMKQVGHDLFKWPSKPETKCVETIFILIKELSIEPKDSGLRIWKLSSLDTIEEKYNYYKLNYF
;
A
#
# COMPACT_ATOMS: atom_id res chain seq x y z
N MET A 1 5.02 -19.41 41.59
CA MET A 1 4.21 -18.37 40.92
C MET A 1 5.17 -17.33 40.38
N LEU A 2 5.34 -17.24 39.07
CA LEU A 2 6.10 -16.17 38.41
C LEU A 2 5.17 -15.56 37.38
N ALA A 3 4.46 -14.51 37.78
CA ALA A 3 3.73 -13.67 36.85
C ALA A 3 4.75 -12.79 36.13
N THR A 4 5.22 -13.24 34.97
CA THR A 4 5.98 -12.39 34.05
C THR A 4 5.02 -11.36 33.47
N SER A 5 5.10 -10.13 33.99
CA SER A 5 4.50 -8.94 33.40
C SER A 5 5.05 -8.77 31.98
N VAL A 6 4.22 -9.03 30.98
CA VAL A 6 4.51 -8.73 29.59
C VAL A 6 4.43 -7.21 29.44
N PRO A 7 5.46 -6.51 28.93
CA PRO A 7 5.39 -5.08 28.74
C PRO A 7 4.31 -4.78 27.70
N ASN A 8 3.28 -4.09 28.16
CA ASN A 8 2.18 -3.57 27.37
C ASN A 8 2.75 -2.52 26.41
N LYS A 9 3.31 -2.98 25.28
CA LYS A 9 3.69 -2.09 24.18
C LYS A 9 2.41 -1.41 23.73
N HIS A 10 2.34 -0.10 23.95
CA HIS A 10 1.31 0.79 23.43
C HIS A 10 0.84 0.32 22.06
N LEU A 11 -0.32 -0.36 22.04
CA LEU A 11 -1.11 -0.54 20.84
C LEU A 11 -1.46 0.88 20.42
N LYS A 12 -0.70 1.44 19.48
CA LYS A 12 -1.15 2.61 18.73
C LYS A 12 -2.48 2.20 18.14
N THR A 13 -3.57 2.75 18.65
CA THR A 13 -4.90 2.60 18.08
C THR A 13 -4.85 3.29 16.72
N PHE A 14 -4.48 2.52 15.70
CA PHE A 14 -4.63 2.95 14.32
C PHE A 14 -6.14 2.95 14.06
N ASN A 15 -6.76 4.12 14.10
CA ASN A 15 -8.10 4.29 13.59
C ASN A 15 -8.01 4.07 12.07
N TYR A 16 -8.34 2.86 11.61
CA TYR A 16 -8.50 2.53 10.20
C TYR A 16 -9.83 3.11 9.72
N LEU A 17 -9.88 4.43 9.60
CA LEU A 17 -10.87 5.02 8.72
C LEU A 17 -10.49 4.63 7.29
N PRO A 18 -11.45 4.22 6.45
CA PRO A 18 -11.19 3.95 5.05
C PRO A 18 -10.51 5.17 4.43
N VAL A 19 -9.50 4.93 3.60
CA VAL A 19 -8.78 5.99 2.90
C VAL A 19 -9.77 6.71 2.00
N GLU A 20 -10.00 8.00 2.27
CA GLU A 20 -10.83 8.83 1.42
C GLU A 20 -10.09 9.12 0.11
N ILE A 21 -10.71 8.71 -0.99
CA ILE A 21 -10.25 8.99 -2.36
C ILE A 21 -11.11 10.07 -3.00
N SER A 22 -10.47 11.04 -3.65
CA SER A 22 -11.09 12.06 -4.50
C SER A 22 -10.59 11.93 -5.95
N SER A 23 -11.21 12.66 -6.87
CA SER A 23 -10.75 12.74 -8.27
C SER A 23 -9.31 13.26 -8.41
N ASP A 24 -8.83 14.02 -7.44
CA ASP A 24 -7.50 14.63 -7.45
C ASP A 24 -6.40 13.63 -7.07
N ASP A 25 -6.77 12.46 -6.56
CA ASP A 25 -5.85 11.36 -6.25
C ASP A 25 -5.43 10.56 -7.49
N LYS A 26 -5.89 10.97 -8.68
CA LYS A 26 -5.36 10.42 -9.93
C LYS A 26 -3.84 10.62 -9.98
N ASP A 27 -3.14 9.60 -10.46
CA ASP A 27 -1.69 9.53 -10.57
C ASP A 27 -0.94 9.39 -9.23
N SER A 28 -1.64 9.37 -8.09
CA SER A 28 -1.06 9.11 -6.77
C SER A 28 -0.62 7.65 -6.61
N PHE A 29 0.52 7.45 -5.93
CA PHE A 29 1.03 6.13 -5.55
C PHE A 29 0.38 5.65 -4.26
N VAL A 30 -0.01 4.37 -4.26
CA VAL A 30 -0.77 3.75 -3.18
C VAL A 30 -0.25 2.35 -2.87
N ALA A 31 -0.37 1.95 -1.60
CA ALA A 31 -0.18 0.56 -1.18
C ALA A 31 -1.54 -0.07 -0.96
N ILE A 32 -1.77 -1.24 -1.55
CA ILE A 32 -3.07 -1.93 -1.55
C ILE A 32 -2.89 -3.33 -1.00
N ALA A 33 -3.72 -3.72 -0.05
CA ALA A 33 -3.88 -5.10 0.36
C ALA A 33 -4.74 -5.84 -0.67
N TYR A 34 -4.23 -6.92 -1.24
CA TYR A 34 -5.00 -7.73 -2.18
C TYR A 34 -4.62 -9.19 -1.99
N GLU A 35 -5.62 -10.04 -1.75
CA GLU A 35 -5.40 -11.43 -1.33
C GLU A 35 -4.49 -11.49 -0.09
N ASP A 36 -3.46 -12.35 -0.11
CA ASP A 36 -2.53 -12.60 0.99
C ASP A 36 -1.25 -11.75 0.94
N ARG A 37 -1.25 -10.66 0.18
CA ARG A 37 -0.10 -9.73 0.06
C ARG A 37 -0.54 -8.28 -0.07
N TRP A 38 0.42 -7.37 0.01
CA TRP A 38 0.23 -5.99 -0.41
C TRP A 38 1.03 -5.70 -1.68
N TYR A 39 0.54 -4.75 -2.47
CA TYR A 39 1.13 -4.33 -3.73
C TYR A 39 1.26 -2.81 -3.79
N LEU A 40 2.33 -2.34 -4.41
CA LEU A 40 2.50 -0.94 -4.78
C LEU A 40 1.82 -0.70 -6.13
N GLY A 41 1.06 0.37 -6.26
CA GLY A 41 0.46 0.77 -7.53
C GLY A 41 0.25 2.27 -7.64
N GLN A 42 -0.19 2.69 -8.81
CA GLN A 42 -0.56 4.07 -9.12
C GLN A 42 -2.04 4.11 -9.55
N ILE A 43 -2.80 5.05 -9.00
CA ILE A 43 -4.19 5.27 -9.39
C ILE A 43 -4.21 5.81 -10.82
N THR A 44 -4.79 5.07 -11.75
CA THR A 44 -4.94 5.53 -13.15
C THR A 44 -6.31 6.16 -13.40
N HIS A 45 -7.32 5.74 -12.65
CA HIS A 45 -8.68 6.25 -12.78
C HIS A 45 -9.43 6.14 -11.45
N VAL A 46 -10.17 7.19 -11.07
CA VAL A 46 -11.09 7.17 -9.93
C VAL A 46 -12.49 6.96 -10.47
N ILE A 47 -13.13 5.84 -10.12
CA ILE A 47 -14.47 5.52 -10.62
C ILE A 47 -15.50 6.22 -9.75
N ASP A 48 -15.37 6.05 -8.44
CA ASP A 48 -16.18 6.69 -7.41
C ASP A 48 -15.40 6.72 -6.08
N LYS A 49 -16.06 7.10 -4.98
CA LYS A 49 -15.44 7.16 -3.64
C LYS A 49 -15.05 5.79 -3.07
N SER A 50 -15.67 4.72 -3.57
CA SER A 50 -15.47 3.35 -3.12
C SER A 50 -14.56 2.52 -4.03
N SER A 51 -14.29 2.97 -5.26
CA SER A 51 -13.60 2.17 -6.26
C SER A 51 -12.61 2.98 -7.11
N VAL A 52 -11.42 2.41 -7.31
CA VAL A 52 -10.37 2.98 -8.15
C VAL A 52 -9.77 1.93 -9.08
N THR A 53 -9.30 2.36 -10.24
CA THR A 53 -8.44 1.54 -11.10
C THR A 53 -6.98 1.86 -10.80
N VAL A 54 -6.21 0.82 -10.54
CA VAL A 54 -4.80 0.93 -10.16
C VAL A 54 -3.95 0.11 -11.12
N SER A 55 -2.83 0.70 -11.55
CA SER A 55 -1.76 0.01 -12.26
C SER A 55 -0.71 -0.43 -11.25
N PHE A 56 -0.43 -1.73 -11.18
CA PHE A 56 0.49 -2.30 -10.20
C PHE A 56 1.94 -2.32 -10.67
N MET A 57 2.84 -2.14 -9.71
CA MET A 57 4.28 -2.29 -9.88
C MET A 57 4.74 -3.65 -9.34
N LYS A 58 5.75 -4.22 -9.98
CA LYS A 58 6.39 -5.46 -9.52
C LYS A 58 7.55 -5.14 -8.59
N GLN A 59 7.58 -5.78 -7.42
CA GLN A 59 8.74 -5.73 -6.52
C GLN A 59 9.93 -6.49 -7.16
N VAL A 60 11.08 -5.83 -7.24
CA VAL A 60 12.32 -6.36 -7.85
C VAL A 60 13.51 -6.35 -6.89
N GLY A 61 13.31 -5.82 -5.68
CA GLY A 61 14.25 -5.80 -4.56
C GLY A 61 13.49 -5.45 -3.28
N HIS A 62 14.18 -5.38 -2.14
CA HIS A 62 13.52 -5.13 -0.85
C HIS A 62 12.64 -3.87 -0.86
N ASP A 63 13.20 -2.75 -1.29
CA ASP A 63 12.53 -1.43 -1.39
C ASP A 63 12.37 -0.95 -2.85
N LEU A 64 12.55 -1.86 -3.82
CA LEU A 64 12.62 -1.51 -5.24
C LEU A 64 11.44 -2.08 -6.02
N PHE A 65 10.83 -1.22 -6.82
CA PHE A 65 9.64 -1.52 -7.59
C PHE A 65 9.83 -1.09 -9.04
N LYS A 66 9.29 -1.88 -9.97
CA LYS A 66 9.41 -1.64 -11.40
C LYS A 66 8.07 -1.78 -12.08
N TRP A 67 7.80 -0.90 -13.05
CA TRP A 67 6.68 -1.07 -13.96
C TRP A 67 6.85 -2.33 -14.81
N PRO A 68 5.88 -3.27 -14.81
CA PRO A 68 5.93 -4.42 -15.70
C PRO A 68 5.86 -3.97 -17.17
N SER A 69 6.41 -4.79 -18.08
CA SER A 69 6.41 -4.50 -19.52
C SER A 69 4.99 -4.47 -20.11
N LYS A 70 4.08 -5.26 -19.53
CA LYS A 70 2.65 -5.20 -19.80
C LYS A 70 1.98 -4.57 -18.58
N PRO A 71 1.18 -3.49 -18.75
CA PRO A 71 0.44 -2.90 -17.64
C PRO A 71 -0.45 -3.95 -16.97
N GLU A 72 -0.35 -4.05 -15.66
CA GLU A 72 -1.22 -4.88 -14.83
C GLU A 72 -2.17 -3.95 -14.09
N THR A 73 -3.37 -3.76 -14.65
CA THR A 73 -4.38 -2.88 -14.07
C THR A 73 -5.53 -3.68 -13.47
N LYS A 74 -6.08 -3.17 -12.36
CA LYS A 74 -7.24 -3.77 -11.71
C LYS A 74 -8.10 -2.69 -11.08
N CYS A 75 -9.41 -2.91 -11.09
CA CYS A 75 -10.34 -2.17 -10.24
C CYS A 75 -10.29 -2.75 -8.82
N VAL A 76 -10.04 -1.90 -7.83
CA VAL A 76 -9.96 -2.27 -6.41
C VAL A 76 -10.86 -1.34 -5.59
N GLU A 77 -11.43 -1.87 -4.52
CA GLU A 77 -12.19 -1.07 -3.57
C GLU A 77 -11.24 -0.25 -2.69
N THR A 78 -11.63 0.97 -2.34
CA THR A 78 -10.79 1.90 -1.55
C THR A 78 -10.55 1.42 -0.13
N ILE A 79 -11.38 0.52 0.38
CA ILE A 79 -11.19 -0.16 1.68
C ILE A 79 -9.92 -1.01 1.75
N PHE A 80 -9.38 -1.40 0.58
CA PHE A 80 -8.15 -2.18 0.48
C PHE A 80 -6.89 -1.30 0.39
N ILE A 81 -7.03 0.03 0.29
CA ILE A 81 -5.91 0.96 0.26
C ILE A 81 -5.38 1.15 1.69
N LEU A 82 -4.14 0.73 1.92
CA LEU A 82 -3.46 0.83 3.21
C LEU A 82 -2.87 2.22 3.45
N ILE A 83 -2.26 2.78 2.40
CA ILE A 83 -1.60 4.09 2.41
C ILE A 83 -1.83 4.79 1.07
N LYS A 84 -2.19 6.07 1.16
CA LYS A 84 -2.25 7.03 0.04
C LYS A 84 -1.00 7.89 0.01
N GLU A 85 -0.70 8.46 -1.16
CA GLU A 85 0.40 9.44 -1.34
C GLU A 85 1.76 8.90 -0.89
N LEU A 86 2.12 7.71 -1.40
CA LEU A 86 3.44 7.16 -1.14
C LEU A 86 4.51 7.99 -1.83
N SER A 87 5.50 8.41 -1.05
CA SER A 87 6.72 9.01 -1.57
C SER A 87 7.60 7.90 -2.17
N ILE A 88 7.73 7.93 -3.50
CA ILE A 88 8.65 7.08 -4.23
C ILE A 88 9.56 7.93 -5.11
N GLU A 89 10.80 7.48 -5.28
CA GLU A 89 11.82 8.20 -6.02
C GLU A 89 12.37 7.34 -7.17
N PRO A 90 12.63 7.90 -8.36
CA PRO A 90 13.26 7.15 -9.43
C PRO A 90 14.70 6.81 -9.03
N LYS A 91 15.04 5.52 -9.04
CA LYS A 91 16.41 5.04 -8.80
C LYS A 91 17.23 5.02 -10.09
N ASP A 92 16.59 4.66 -11.19
CA ASP A 92 17.22 4.56 -12.50
C ASP A 92 16.21 4.94 -13.61
N SER A 93 16.51 6.04 -14.31
CA SER A 93 15.67 6.62 -15.35
C SER A 93 15.50 5.72 -16.58
N GLY A 94 16.42 4.80 -16.85
CA GLY A 94 16.37 3.89 -17.99
C GLY A 94 15.58 2.60 -17.71
N LEU A 95 15.58 2.15 -16.46
CA LEU A 95 14.96 0.87 -16.07
C LEU A 95 13.55 0.99 -15.50
N ARG A 96 13.03 2.21 -15.35
CA ARG A 96 11.72 2.51 -14.72
C ARG A 96 11.62 1.90 -13.32
N ILE A 97 12.72 1.94 -12.57
CA ILE A 97 12.82 1.43 -11.20
C ILE A 97 12.64 2.59 -10.23
N TRP A 98 11.77 2.37 -9.25
CA TRP A 98 11.44 3.31 -8.20
C TRP A 98 11.80 2.72 -6.85
N LYS A 99 12.26 3.57 -5.94
CA LYS A 99 12.58 3.24 -4.56
C LYS A 99 11.47 3.74 -3.65
N LEU A 100 11.04 2.90 -2.73
CA LEU A 100 9.98 3.19 -1.75
C LEU A 100 10.59 3.41 -0.36
N SER A 101 10.42 4.61 0.19
CA SER A 101 11.01 4.96 1.48
C SER A 101 10.19 4.48 2.69
N SER A 102 8.91 4.17 2.50
CA SER A 102 7.96 3.88 3.58
C SER A 102 7.62 2.39 3.72
N LEU A 103 8.55 1.49 3.38
CA LEU A 103 8.31 0.04 3.34
C LEU A 103 7.84 -0.51 4.70
N ASP A 104 8.59 -0.24 5.77
CA ASP A 104 8.30 -0.74 7.11
C ASP A 104 6.90 -0.33 7.59
N THR A 105 6.51 0.91 7.31
CA THR A 105 5.19 1.46 7.66
C THR A 105 4.07 0.72 6.93
N ILE A 106 4.28 0.35 5.67
CA ILE A 106 3.29 -0.41 4.89
C ILE A 106 3.19 -1.84 5.43
N GLU A 107 4.33 -2.48 5.75
CA GLU A 107 4.34 -3.83 6.31
C GLU A 107 3.64 -3.89 7.67
N GLU A 108 3.86 -2.92 8.56
CA GLU A 108 3.16 -2.82 9.83
C GLU A 108 1.64 -2.68 9.63
N LYS A 109 1.21 -1.80 8.73
CA LYS A 109 -0.21 -1.61 8.40
C LYS A 109 -0.83 -2.86 7.77
N TYR A 110 -0.11 -3.51 6.87
CA TYR A 110 -0.58 -4.74 6.23
C TYR A 110 -0.75 -5.88 7.24
N ASN A 111 0.21 -6.05 8.16
CA ASN A 111 0.12 -7.07 9.22
C ASN A 111 -1.09 -6.84 10.12
N TYR A 112 -1.37 -5.59 10.48
CA TYR A 112 -2.58 -5.27 11.22
C TYR A 112 -3.84 -5.54 10.40
N TYR A 113 -3.88 -5.09 9.13
CA TYR A 113 -5.01 -5.32 8.23
C TYR A 113 -5.32 -6.83 8.14
N LYS A 114 -4.28 -7.64 7.95
CA LYS A 114 -4.41 -9.09 7.87
C LYS A 114 -5.08 -9.70 9.11
N LEU A 115 -4.73 -9.27 10.32
CA LEU A 115 -5.32 -9.78 11.56
C LEU A 115 -6.81 -9.45 11.75
N ASN A 116 -7.34 -8.45 11.04
CA ASN A 116 -8.71 -7.96 11.24
C ASN A 116 -9.67 -8.36 10.12
N TYR A 117 -9.14 -8.65 8.92
CA TYR A 117 -9.93 -8.93 7.72
C TYR A 117 -9.72 -10.34 7.15
N PHE A 118 -8.74 -11.09 7.66
CA PHE A 118 -8.46 -12.50 7.33
C PHE A 118 -8.30 -13.33 8.61
#